data_AF-A0A8J1VP72-F1
#
_entry.id   AF-A0A8J1VP72-F1
#
_cell.length_a   1.000
_cell.length_b   1.000
_cell.length_c   1.000
_cell.angle_alpha   90.00
_cell.angle_beta   90.00
_cell.angle_gamma   90.00
#
_symmetry.space_group_name_H-M   'P 1'
#
loop_
_entity.id
_entity.type
_entity.pdbx_description
1 polymer ?
#
loop_
_entity_poly.entity_id
_entity_poly.type
_entity_poly.pdbx_seq_one_letter_code
_entity_poly.pdbx_strand_id
1 'polypeptide(L)'
;MSQISPSHPSSEIDYIHDSLEPDPKNYHTWAYLHWLYSHFSSLGRISEAEWTEEQIWCDEMLRNDGRNNSAWGWRWYLKMARPGARGAESEGRDEISYTLNAIHLIPHNVSAWNYLRGLLTSLKAPLSPLVPNILAYTAGSSVAQSKTTATAYPMPSDPLPDDTPLPISHALEFLADALVEQGKLTEAKTVLNELGQKYDRMRAGYWEFRKRQCAG
;
A
#
# COMPACT_ATOMS: atom_id res chain seq x y z
N MET A 1 40.87 15.08 18.95
CA MET A 1 39.42 15.32 18.85
C MET A 1 38.77 13.98 18.54
N SER A 2 38.10 13.36 19.52
CA SER A 2 37.32 12.14 19.30
C SER A 2 36.22 12.46 18.28
N GLN A 3 36.05 11.62 17.26
CA GLN A 3 34.95 11.78 16.31
C GLN A 3 33.63 11.73 17.08
N ILE A 4 32.84 12.81 17.00
CA ILE A 4 31.53 12.95 17.67
C ILE A 4 30.46 12.07 16.98
N SER A 5 30.73 11.59 15.77
CA SER A 5 29.84 10.74 14.97
C SER A 5 30.57 9.46 14.56
N PRO A 6 29.92 8.28 14.65
CA PRO A 6 30.52 7.01 14.24
C PRO A 6 30.84 7.02 12.74
N SER A 7 31.87 6.27 12.35
CA SER A 7 32.27 6.14 10.94
C SER A 7 31.25 5.35 10.11
N HIS A 8 30.57 4.36 10.72
CA HIS A 8 29.58 3.50 10.09
C HIS A 8 28.41 3.23 11.04
N PRO A 9 27.13 3.30 10.61
CA PRO A 9 25.99 3.13 11.53
C PRO A 9 25.49 1.69 11.72
N SER A 10 26.15 0.67 11.16
CA SER A 10 25.57 -0.70 11.07
C SER A 10 25.21 -1.30 12.44
N SER A 11 26.06 -1.15 13.47
CA SER A 11 25.75 -1.66 14.81
C SER A 11 24.52 -1.01 15.45
N GLU A 12 24.24 0.25 15.10
CA GLU A 12 23.05 0.96 15.58
C GLU A 12 21.80 0.53 14.80
N ILE A 13 21.95 0.23 13.50
CA ILE A 13 20.88 -0.36 12.69
C ILE A 13 20.46 -1.71 13.28
N ASP A 14 21.42 -2.59 13.57
CA ASP A 14 21.17 -3.90 14.18
C ASP A 14 20.45 -3.75 15.52
N TYR A 15 20.92 -2.83 16.38
CA TYR A 15 20.28 -2.55 17.65
C TYR A 15 18.82 -2.07 17.51
N ILE A 16 18.55 -1.22 16.51
CA ILE A 16 17.18 -0.76 16.23
C ILE A 16 16.31 -1.94 15.76
N HIS A 17 16.81 -2.79 14.86
CA HIS A 17 16.10 -3.99 14.40
C HIS A 17 15.74 -4.90 15.58
N ASP A 18 16.70 -5.20 16.45
CA ASP A 18 16.48 -5.99 17.68
C ASP A 18 15.44 -5.32 18.60
N SER A 19 15.48 -3.99 18.73
CA SER A 19 14.53 -3.24 19.57
C SER A 19 13.10 -3.25 19.04
N LEU A 20 12.92 -3.43 17.73
CA LEU A 20 11.61 -3.53 17.07
C LEU A 20 11.01 -4.94 17.15
N GLU A 21 11.79 -5.98 17.46
CA GLU A 21 11.25 -7.34 17.61
C GLU A 21 10.17 -7.43 18.71
N PRO A 22 10.39 -6.95 19.95
CA PRO A 22 9.37 -6.98 21.00
C PRO A 22 8.30 -5.87 20.88
N ASP A 23 8.59 -4.77 20.17
CA ASP A 23 7.67 -3.64 19.96
C ASP A 23 7.68 -3.17 18.49
N PRO A 24 7.08 -3.95 17.57
CA PRO A 24 7.22 -3.76 16.12
C PRO A 24 6.53 -2.51 15.59
N LYS A 25 5.80 -1.78 16.46
CA LYS A 25 5.02 -0.60 16.10
C LYS A 25 5.44 0.62 16.92
N ASN A 26 6.59 0.58 17.60
CA ASN A 26 7.11 1.73 18.33
C ASN A 26 7.35 2.92 17.41
N TYR A 27 6.51 3.95 17.54
CA TYR A 27 6.53 5.09 16.63
C TYR A 27 7.87 5.84 16.64
N HIS A 28 8.48 6.00 17.81
CA HIS A 28 9.73 6.74 17.97
C HIS A 28 10.92 5.95 17.42
N THR A 29 10.94 4.63 17.60
CA THR A 29 11.98 3.77 17.04
C THR A 29 11.97 3.79 15.51
N TRP A 30 10.79 3.69 14.89
CA TRP A 30 10.66 3.85 13.43
C TRP A 30 11.12 5.24 12.97
N ALA A 31 10.69 6.31 13.65
CA ALA A 31 11.12 7.68 13.32
C ALA A 31 12.66 7.84 13.43
N TYR A 32 13.27 7.19 14.42
CA TYR A 32 14.72 7.18 14.60
C TYR A 32 15.42 6.41 13.47
N LEU A 33 14.89 5.26 13.04
CA LEU A 33 15.39 4.51 11.88
C LEU A 33 15.38 5.37 10.61
N HIS A 34 14.27 6.09 10.35
CA HIS A 34 14.18 7.04 9.24
C HIS A 34 15.25 8.14 9.33
N TRP A 35 15.45 8.72 10.52
CA TRP A 35 16.48 9.74 10.71
C TRP A 35 17.88 9.18 10.46
N LEU A 36 18.19 8.00 10.99
CA LEU A 36 19.50 7.37 10.89
C LEU A 36 19.86 7.14 9.42
N TYR A 37 19.01 6.43 8.67
CA TYR A 37 19.25 6.18 7.26
C TYR A 37 19.33 7.48 6.45
N SER A 38 18.48 8.47 6.73
CA SER A 38 18.51 9.76 6.03
C SER A 38 19.80 10.54 6.32
N HIS A 39 20.23 10.57 7.58
CA HIS A 39 21.44 11.27 7.99
C HIS A 39 22.69 10.63 7.40
N PHE A 40 22.89 9.32 7.62
CA PHE A 40 24.11 8.65 7.18
C PHE A 40 24.18 8.47 5.65
N SER A 41 23.04 8.32 4.96
CA SER A 41 23.04 8.31 3.49
C SER A 41 23.42 9.66 2.90
N SER A 42 23.00 10.78 3.50
CA SER A 42 23.41 12.13 3.07
C SER A 42 24.93 12.36 3.20
N LEU A 43 25.59 11.61 4.08
CA LEU A 43 27.04 11.61 4.25
C LEU A 43 27.77 10.61 3.34
N GLY A 44 27.04 9.88 2.48
CA GLY A 44 27.59 8.83 1.63
C GLY A 44 28.03 7.58 2.40
N ARG A 45 27.44 7.32 3.58
CA ARG A 45 27.84 6.24 4.51
C ARG A 45 26.83 5.08 4.59
N ILE A 46 25.92 5.00 3.63
CA ILE A 46 25.05 3.84 3.44
C ILE A 46 25.31 3.35 2.02
N SER A 47 25.82 2.13 1.90
CA SER A 47 26.13 1.49 0.63
C SER A 47 24.87 0.94 -0.05
N GLU A 48 24.95 0.66 -1.36
CA GLU A 48 23.85 -0.02 -2.06
C GLU A 48 23.56 -1.42 -1.49
N ALA A 49 24.58 -2.12 -0.98
CA ALA A 49 24.42 -3.42 -0.33
C ALA A 49 23.55 -3.30 0.93
N GLU A 50 23.80 -2.30 1.77
CA GLU A 50 23.02 -2.07 2.98
C GLU A 50 21.59 -1.60 2.69
N TRP A 51 21.38 -0.85 1.59
CA TRP A 51 20.03 -0.56 1.11
C TRP A 51 19.27 -1.81 0.65
N THR A 52 19.98 -2.80 0.09
CA THR A 52 19.38 -4.09 -0.28
C THR A 52 19.08 -4.92 0.95
N GLU A 53 19.99 -5.00 1.92
CA GLU A 53 19.79 -5.70 3.19
C GLU A 53 18.61 -5.10 3.97
N GLU A 54 18.49 -3.78 4.01
CA GLU A 54 17.37 -3.12 4.68
C GLU A 54 16.02 -3.36 4.00
N GLN A 55 16.01 -3.52 2.67
CA GLN A 55 14.80 -3.94 1.95
C GLN A 55 14.41 -5.37 2.30
N ILE A 56 15.39 -6.29 2.42
CA ILE A 56 15.14 -7.67 2.83
C ILE A 56 14.57 -7.71 4.24
N TRP A 57 15.16 -6.98 5.18
CA TRP A 57 14.64 -6.89 6.55
C TRP A 57 13.21 -6.31 6.59
N CYS A 58 12.94 -5.25 5.83
CA CYS A 58 11.60 -4.70 5.71
C CYS A 58 10.58 -5.71 5.14
N ASP A 59 10.99 -6.53 4.16
CA ASP A 59 10.16 -7.61 3.60
C ASP A 59 9.89 -8.70 4.65
N GLU A 60 10.86 -9.04 5.49
CA GLU A 60 10.67 -9.98 6.60
C GLU A 60 9.72 -9.43 7.66
N MET A 61 9.81 -8.16 8.00
CA MET A 61 8.87 -7.49 8.91
C MET A 61 7.42 -7.56 8.40
N LEU A 62 7.22 -7.33 7.09
CA LEU A 62 5.92 -7.44 6.44
C LEU A 62 5.45 -8.89 6.28
N ARG A 63 6.37 -9.84 6.13
CA ARG A 63 6.06 -11.28 6.15
C ARG A 63 5.59 -11.74 7.52
N ASN A 64 6.18 -11.21 8.60
CA ASN A 64 5.83 -11.54 9.98
C ASN A 64 4.49 -10.92 10.41
N ASP A 65 4.26 -9.64 10.11
CA ASP A 65 2.95 -8.99 10.28
C ASP A 65 2.64 -8.07 9.09
N GLY A 66 1.92 -8.61 8.10
CA GLY A 66 1.50 -7.84 6.93
C GLY A 66 0.58 -6.66 7.24
N ARG A 67 -0.02 -6.60 8.44
CA ARG A 67 -0.82 -5.46 8.91
C ARG A 67 0.00 -4.41 9.65
N ASN A 68 1.33 -4.59 9.78
CA ASN A 68 2.21 -3.60 10.38
C ASN A 68 2.35 -2.36 9.49
N ASN A 69 1.52 -1.34 9.75
CA ASN A 69 1.54 -0.09 8.99
C ASN A 69 2.86 0.69 9.13
N SER A 70 3.62 0.49 10.21
CA SER A 70 4.94 1.11 10.37
C SER A 70 5.94 0.52 9.37
N ALA A 71 5.93 -0.81 9.18
CA ALA A 71 6.74 -1.47 8.17
C ALA A 71 6.32 -1.09 6.74
N TRP A 72 5.02 -0.90 6.46
CA TRP A 72 4.56 -0.33 5.19
C TRP A 72 5.06 1.11 4.96
N GLY A 73 5.08 1.93 6.02
CA GLY A 73 5.67 3.28 5.98
C GLY A 73 7.17 3.25 5.71
N TRP A 74 7.88 2.27 6.29
CA TRP A 74 9.30 2.07 6.02
C TRP A 74 9.56 1.62 4.59
N ARG A 75 8.77 0.67 4.08
CA ARG A 75 8.80 0.27 2.67
C ARG A 75 8.59 1.47 1.74
N TRP A 76 7.64 2.35 2.05
CA TRP A 76 7.42 3.57 1.29
C TRP A 76 8.67 4.44 1.24
N TYR A 77 9.38 4.61 2.36
CA TYR A 77 10.65 5.33 2.37
C TYR A 77 11.70 4.65 1.49
N LEU A 78 11.91 3.35 1.63
CA LEU A 78 12.92 2.58 0.90
C LEU A 78 12.67 2.56 -0.61
N LYS A 79 11.39 2.40 -1.02
CA LYS A 79 11.00 2.18 -2.42
C LYS A 79 10.55 3.45 -3.14
N MET A 80 9.98 4.43 -2.44
CA MET A 80 9.34 5.58 -3.09
C MET A 80 9.92 6.94 -2.66
N ALA A 81 10.14 7.18 -1.37
CA ALA A 81 10.36 8.55 -0.87
C ALA A 81 11.83 8.96 -0.72
N ARG A 82 12.76 8.04 -0.45
CA ARG A 82 14.16 8.40 -0.22
C ARG A 82 14.86 8.85 -1.52
N PRO A 83 15.88 9.72 -1.45
CA PRO A 83 16.78 9.95 -2.58
C PRO A 83 17.41 8.63 -3.06
N GLY A 84 17.41 8.40 -4.37
CA GLY A 84 17.90 7.17 -4.98
C GLY A 84 16.95 5.97 -4.87
N ALA A 85 15.70 6.17 -4.43
CA ALA A 85 14.67 5.15 -4.46
C ALA A 85 14.36 4.70 -5.89
N ARG A 86 14.12 3.39 -6.06
CA ARG A 86 13.96 2.73 -7.37
C ARG A 86 12.57 2.14 -7.60
N GLY A 87 11.60 2.38 -6.71
CA GLY A 87 10.25 1.82 -6.82
C GLY A 87 9.43 2.38 -7.97
N ALA A 88 9.87 3.47 -8.61
CA ALA A 88 9.26 4.00 -9.83
C ALA A 88 9.93 3.48 -11.13
N GLU A 89 11.02 2.70 -11.03
CA GLU A 89 11.61 2.04 -12.20
C GLU A 89 10.59 1.09 -12.84
N SER A 90 10.70 0.89 -14.16
CA SER A 90 9.74 0.07 -14.93
C SER A 90 8.28 0.46 -14.68
N GLU A 91 8.01 1.76 -14.56
CA GLU A 91 6.67 2.33 -14.27
C GLU A 91 6.06 1.83 -12.94
N GLY A 92 6.91 1.38 -12.01
CA GLY A 92 6.49 0.82 -10.72
C GLY A 92 5.82 -0.56 -10.81
N ARG A 93 5.96 -1.27 -11.94
CA ARG A 93 5.33 -2.59 -12.16
C ARG A 93 5.61 -3.58 -11.04
N ASP A 94 6.86 -3.65 -10.58
CA ASP A 94 7.27 -4.59 -9.54
C ASP A 94 6.63 -4.23 -8.19
N GLU A 95 6.55 -2.94 -7.87
CA GLU A 95 5.98 -2.45 -6.62
C GLU A 95 4.44 -2.57 -6.59
N ILE A 96 3.79 -2.34 -7.73
CA ILE A 96 2.35 -2.61 -7.91
C ILE A 96 2.09 -4.11 -7.74
N SER A 97 2.90 -4.97 -8.34
CA SER A 97 2.77 -6.43 -8.22
C SER A 97 2.97 -6.90 -6.79
N TYR A 98 3.97 -6.39 -6.08
CA TYR A 98 4.18 -6.65 -4.66
C TYR A 98 2.95 -6.29 -3.84
N THR A 99 2.41 -5.08 -4.05
CA THR A 99 1.28 -4.59 -3.28
C THR A 99 0.00 -5.39 -3.56
N LEU A 100 -0.24 -5.76 -4.83
CA LEU A 100 -1.36 -6.64 -5.20
C LEU A 100 -1.23 -8.02 -4.58
N ASN A 101 -0.03 -8.63 -4.58
CA ASN A 101 0.21 -9.89 -3.88
C ASN A 101 -0.11 -9.78 -2.37
N ALA A 102 0.27 -8.67 -1.73
CA ALA A 102 -0.06 -8.44 -0.32
C ALA A 102 -1.57 -8.29 -0.08
N ILE A 103 -2.29 -7.64 -0.99
CA ILE A 103 -3.76 -7.58 -0.98
C ILE A 103 -4.35 -8.98 -1.18
N HIS A 104 -3.83 -9.78 -2.11
CA HIS A 104 -4.34 -11.13 -2.36
C HIS A 104 -4.10 -12.08 -1.19
N LEU A 105 -2.99 -11.91 -0.48
CA LEU A 105 -2.69 -12.66 0.73
C LEU A 105 -3.60 -12.27 1.90
N ILE A 106 -3.87 -10.98 2.09
CA ILE A 106 -4.72 -10.47 3.17
C ILE A 106 -5.71 -9.43 2.62
N PRO A 107 -6.84 -9.86 2.03
CA PRO A 107 -7.75 -8.94 1.32
C PRO A 107 -8.31 -7.80 2.17
N HIS A 108 -8.46 -8.02 3.48
CA HIS A 108 -8.96 -7.01 4.42
C HIS A 108 -7.86 -6.11 5.02
N ASN A 109 -6.61 -6.20 4.54
CA ASN A 109 -5.49 -5.40 5.04
C ASN A 109 -5.53 -3.95 4.53
N VAL A 110 -6.01 -3.03 5.38
CA VAL A 110 -6.11 -1.60 5.07
C VAL A 110 -4.76 -0.98 4.70
N SER A 111 -3.66 -1.43 5.31
CA SER A 111 -2.32 -0.91 5.02
C SER A 111 -1.91 -1.14 3.57
N ALA A 112 -2.16 -2.34 3.03
CA ALA A 112 -1.85 -2.67 1.64
C ALA A 112 -2.74 -1.89 0.65
N TRP A 113 -4.03 -1.72 0.95
CA TRP A 113 -4.92 -0.88 0.14
C TRP A 113 -4.47 0.59 0.11
N ASN A 114 -4.14 1.15 1.27
CA ASN A 114 -3.64 2.52 1.36
C ASN A 114 -2.32 2.70 0.61
N TYR A 115 -1.41 1.72 0.72
CA TYR A 115 -0.15 1.73 -0.01
C TYR A 115 -0.38 1.71 -1.52
N LEU A 116 -1.27 0.84 -2.03
CA LEU A 116 -1.59 0.79 -3.47
C LEU A 116 -2.14 2.13 -3.97
N ARG A 117 -3.06 2.73 -3.22
CA ARG A 117 -3.65 4.04 -3.56
C ARG A 117 -2.59 5.14 -3.59
N GLY A 118 -1.71 5.18 -2.58
CA GLY A 118 -0.59 6.12 -2.52
C GLY A 118 0.41 5.92 -3.65
N LEU A 119 0.76 4.67 -3.95
CA LEU A 119 1.68 4.29 -5.02
C LEU A 119 1.18 4.77 -6.38
N LEU A 120 -0.06 4.42 -6.75
CA LEU A 120 -0.67 4.84 -8.03
C LEU A 120 -0.73 6.36 -8.15
N THR A 121 -1.09 7.05 -7.06
CA THR A 121 -1.13 8.52 -7.02
C THR A 121 0.27 9.12 -7.26
N SER A 122 1.30 8.59 -6.60
CA SER A 122 2.68 9.06 -6.75
C SER A 122 3.23 8.80 -8.15
N LEU A 123 2.88 7.66 -8.75
CA LEU A 123 3.25 7.30 -10.12
C LEU A 123 2.42 8.03 -11.18
N LYS A 124 1.36 8.75 -10.77
CA LYS A 124 0.33 9.30 -11.68
C LYS A 124 -0.26 8.23 -12.60
N ALA A 125 -0.35 7.00 -12.10
CA ALA A 125 -0.87 5.85 -12.83
C ALA A 125 -2.40 5.77 -12.71
N PRO A 126 -3.11 5.42 -13.79
CA PRO A 126 -4.57 5.27 -13.74
C PRO A 126 -4.99 4.05 -12.91
N LEU A 127 -6.16 4.12 -12.28
CA LEU A 127 -6.74 3.02 -11.51
C LEU A 127 -7.42 1.99 -12.42
N SER A 128 -7.99 2.43 -13.54
CA SER A 128 -8.81 1.60 -14.42
C SER A 128 -8.14 0.30 -14.90
N PRO A 129 -6.83 0.23 -15.21
CA PRO A 129 -6.20 -1.02 -15.63
C PRO A 129 -6.09 -2.08 -14.54
N LEU A 130 -6.16 -1.70 -13.26
CA LEU A 130 -6.08 -2.63 -12.12
C LEU A 130 -7.43 -3.10 -11.60
N VAL A 131 -8.54 -2.57 -12.16
CA VAL A 131 -9.90 -3.03 -11.79
C VAL A 131 -10.06 -4.55 -11.91
N PRO A 132 -9.56 -5.24 -12.96
CA PRO A 132 -9.69 -6.70 -13.02
C PRO A 132 -9.02 -7.43 -11.86
N ASN A 133 -7.90 -6.92 -11.36
CA ASN A 133 -7.13 -7.51 -10.25
C ASN A 133 -7.87 -7.40 -8.91
N ILE A 134 -8.78 -6.46 -8.75
CA ILE A 134 -9.55 -6.26 -7.50
C ILE A 134 -11.01 -6.67 -7.61
N LEU A 135 -11.46 -7.07 -8.80
CA LEU A 135 -12.88 -7.27 -9.10
C LEU A 135 -13.53 -8.38 -8.25
N ALA A 136 -12.78 -9.43 -7.91
CA ALA A 136 -13.29 -10.50 -7.05
C ALA A 136 -13.72 -9.97 -5.67
N TYR A 137 -13.07 -8.90 -5.18
CA TYR A 137 -13.35 -8.31 -3.86
C TYR A 137 -14.55 -7.36 -3.83
N THR A 138 -15.12 -7.02 -5.00
CA THR A 138 -16.30 -6.15 -5.10
C THR A 138 -17.62 -6.93 -5.23
N ALA A 139 -17.56 -8.26 -5.19
CA ALA A 139 -18.73 -9.11 -5.33
C ALA A 139 -19.82 -8.75 -4.30
N GLY A 140 -21.05 -8.55 -4.79
CA GLY A 140 -22.18 -8.05 -4.00
C GLY A 140 -22.56 -6.61 -4.32
N SER A 141 -21.73 -5.84 -5.04
CA SER A 141 -22.16 -4.57 -5.64
C SER A 141 -23.16 -4.81 -6.78
N SER A 142 -24.14 -3.91 -6.93
CA SER A 142 -25.08 -3.94 -8.06
C SER A 142 -24.45 -3.47 -9.39
N VAL A 143 -23.25 -2.88 -9.37
CA VAL A 143 -22.55 -2.45 -10.57
C VAL A 143 -21.86 -3.64 -11.23
N ALA A 144 -22.40 -4.06 -12.37
CA ALA A 144 -21.79 -5.08 -13.21
C ALA A 144 -20.52 -4.54 -13.88
N GLN A 145 -19.38 -5.18 -13.63
CA GLN A 145 -18.16 -5.00 -14.42
C GLN A 145 -17.99 -6.21 -15.33
N SER A 146 -17.67 -5.96 -16.60
CA SER A 146 -17.34 -7.03 -17.53
C SER A 146 -16.09 -7.75 -17.02
N LYS A 147 -16.13 -9.08 -16.94
CA LYS A 147 -14.90 -9.87 -16.78
C LYS A 147 -14.01 -9.56 -17.98
N THR A 148 -12.92 -8.84 -17.77
CA THR A 148 -11.93 -8.58 -18.82
C THR A 148 -10.65 -9.36 -18.56
N THR A 149 -10.01 -9.63 -19.70
CA THR A 149 -8.83 -10.43 -20.05
C THR A 149 -7.63 -10.39 -19.11
N ALA A 150 -6.73 -11.36 -19.33
CA ALA A 150 -5.42 -11.50 -18.69
C ALA A 150 -4.73 -10.14 -18.46
N THR A 151 -4.41 -9.86 -17.20
CA THR A 151 -3.62 -8.70 -16.81
C THR A 151 -2.16 -9.13 -16.62
N ALA A 152 -1.22 -8.19 -16.75
CA ALA A 152 0.19 -8.44 -16.44
C ALA A 152 0.48 -8.47 -14.92
N TYR A 153 -0.55 -8.27 -14.10
CA TYR A 153 -0.45 -8.15 -12.66
C TYR A 153 -1.02 -9.38 -11.95
N PRO A 154 -0.59 -9.66 -10.71
CA PRO A 154 -1.12 -10.77 -9.92
C PRO A 154 -2.64 -10.71 -9.81
N MET A 155 -3.28 -11.87 -9.88
CA MET A 155 -4.72 -12.02 -9.72
C MET A 155 -5.03 -12.64 -8.35
N PRO A 156 -6.24 -12.41 -7.79
CA PRO A 156 -6.71 -13.13 -6.63
C PRO A 156 -6.68 -14.64 -6.84
N SER A 157 -6.50 -15.42 -5.77
CA SER A 157 -6.66 -16.87 -5.83
C SER A 157 -8.11 -17.25 -6.17
N ASP A 158 -8.30 -18.39 -6.83
CA ASP A 158 -9.61 -19.00 -7.05
C ASP A 158 -9.57 -20.46 -6.55
N PRO A 159 -10.24 -20.78 -5.41
CA PRO A 159 -11.09 -19.90 -4.61
C PRO A 159 -10.32 -18.81 -3.84
N LEU A 160 -11.04 -17.77 -3.40
CA LEU A 160 -10.50 -16.75 -2.48
C LEU A 160 -10.08 -17.38 -1.15
N PRO A 161 -9.18 -16.73 -0.38
CA PRO A 161 -8.80 -17.22 0.94
C PRO A 161 -10.02 -17.39 1.86
N ASP A 162 -9.96 -18.39 2.73
CA ASP A 162 -10.98 -18.60 3.76
C ASP A 162 -11.19 -17.33 4.61
N ASP A 163 -12.40 -17.16 5.12
CA ASP A 163 -12.79 -15.98 5.92
C ASP A 163 -12.56 -14.63 5.21
N THR A 164 -12.84 -14.60 3.91
CA THR A 164 -12.89 -13.34 3.12
C THR A 164 -14.34 -12.94 2.87
N PRO A 165 -15.05 -12.29 3.82
CA PRO A 165 -16.38 -11.77 3.58
C PRO A 165 -16.34 -10.69 2.48
N LEU A 166 -17.34 -10.72 1.59
CA LEU A 166 -17.44 -9.80 0.45
C LEU A 166 -18.70 -8.92 0.57
N PRO A 167 -18.68 -7.71 0.00
CA PRO A 167 -17.54 -7.04 -0.64
C PRO A 167 -16.59 -6.39 0.39
N ILE A 168 -15.37 -6.08 -0.05
CA ILE A 168 -14.39 -5.34 0.74
C ILE A 168 -14.56 -3.85 0.49
N SER A 169 -14.75 -3.05 1.55
CA SER A 169 -15.04 -1.61 1.42
C SER A 169 -13.96 -0.84 0.64
N HIS A 170 -12.68 -1.17 0.83
CA HIS A 170 -11.56 -0.54 0.10
C HIS A 170 -11.53 -0.93 -1.39
N ALA A 171 -11.99 -2.14 -1.74
CA ALA A 171 -12.15 -2.55 -3.14
C ALA A 171 -13.31 -1.80 -3.80
N LEU A 172 -14.42 -1.57 -3.08
CA LEU A 172 -15.53 -0.73 -3.57
C LEU A 172 -15.11 0.74 -3.72
N GLU A 173 -14.32 1.29 -2.80
CA GLU A 173 -13.78 2.63 -2.95
C GLU A 173 -12.86 2.72 -4.19
N PHE A 174 -11.97 1.75 -4.37
CA PHE A 174 -11.12 1.66 -5.56
C PHE A 174 -11.96 1.62 -6.85
N LEU A 175 -13.01 0.78 -6.87
CA LEU A 175 -13.92 0.65 -7.99
C LEU A 175 -14.65 1.98 -8.30
N ALA A 176 -15.17 2.65 -7.27
CA ALA A 176 -15.84 3.93 -7.44
C ALA A 176 -14.91 4.98 -8.06
N ASP A 177 -13.65 5.04 -7.60
CA ASP A 177 -12.67 5.98 -8.13
C ASP A 177 -12.24 5.67 -9.57
N ALA A 178 -12.08 4.38 -9.89
CA ALA A 178 -11.85 3.95 -11.27
C ALA A 178 -13.03 4.25 -12.21
N LEU A 179 -14.27 4.21 -11.71
CA LEU A 179 -15.47 4.60 -12.47
C LEU A 179 -15.52 6.11 -12.70
N VAL A 180 -15.14 6.92 -11.70
CA VAL A 180 -15.00 8.38 -11.84
C VAL A 180 -13.93 8.72 -12.89
N GLU A 181 -12.77 8.07 -12.83
CA GLU A 181 -11.69 8.22 -13.82
C GLU A 181 -12.18 7.95 -15.26
N GLN A 182 -13.08 6.98 -15.43
CA GLN A 182 -13.69 6.63 -16.72
C GLN A 182 -14.89 7.51 -17.11
N GLY A 183 -15.28 8.49 -16.30
CA GLY A 183 -16.49 9.31 -16.52
C GLY A 183 -17.81 8.58 -16.28
N LYS A 184 -17.80 7.37 -15.70
CA LYS A 184 -18.98 6.55 -15.37
C LYS A 184 -19.59 6.97 -14.02
N LEU A 185 -20.05 8.23 -13.99
CA LEU A 185 -20.47 8.90 -12.74
C LEU A 185 -21.72 8.28 -12.11
N THR A 186 -22.63 7.72 -12.91
CA THR A 186 -23.85 7.08 -12.40
C THR A 186 -23.50 5.82 -11.61
N GLU A 187 -22.65 4.96 -12.19
CA GLU A 187 -22.16 3.74 -11.57
C GLU A 187 -21.30 4.05 -10.34
N ALA A 188 -20.42 5.05 -10.42
CA ALA A 188 -19.64 5.50 -9.26
C ALA A 188 -20.54 5.92 -8.09
N LYS A 189 -21.59 6.73 -8.36
CA LYS A 189 -22.56 7.15 -7.35
C LYS A 189 -23.32 5.97 -6.75
N THR A 190 -23.63 4.94 -7.54
CA THR A 190 -24.26 3.70 -7.05
C THR A 190 -23.33 3.00 -6.05
N VAL A 191 -22.07 2.78 -6.39
CA VAL A 191 -21.09 2.13 -5.48
C VAL A 191 -20.91 2.95 -4.19
N LEU A 192 -20.77 4.27 -4.29
CA LEU A 192 -20.65 5.16 -3.14
C LEU A 192 -21.90 5.13 -2.24
N ASN A 193 -23.07 5.01 -2.84
CA ASN A 193 -24.31 4.86 -2.08
C ASN A 193 -24.36 3.52 -1.33
N GLU A 194 -23.97 2.41 -1.98
CA GLU A 194 -23.89 1.09 -1.36
C GLU A 194 -22.89 1.05 -0.19
N LEU A 195 -21.74 1.70 -0.33
CA LEU A 195 -20.77 1.90 0.76
C LEU A 195 -21.45 2.58 1.96
N GLY A 196 -22.12 3.72 1.75
CA GLY A 196 -22.75 4.46 2.85
C GLY A 196 -23.96 3.77 3.48
N GLN A 197 -24.75 3.03 2.70
CA GLN A 197 -26.01 2.45 3.17
C GLN A 197 -25.87 1.00 3.67
N LYS A 198 -24.90 0.23 3.15
CA LYS A 198 -24.83 -1.21 3.38
C LYS A 198 -23.47 -1.67 3.87
N TYR A 199 -22.40 -1.38 3.13
CA TYR A 199 -21.12 -2.08 3.29
C TYR A 199 -20.11 -1.37 4.22
N ASP A 200 -20.31 -0.09 4.51
CA ASP A 200 -19.44 0.70 5.37
C ASP A 200 -20.17 1.89 6.00
N ARG A 201 -21.21 1.54 6.76
CA ARG A 201 -22.15 2.50 7.37
C ARG A 201 -21.50 3.41 8.40
N MET A 202 -20.36 3.01 8.98
CA MET A 202 -19.59 3.86 9.90
C MET A 202 -19.15 5.16 9.22
N ARG A 203 -18.82 5.10 7.92
CA ARG A 203 -18.40 6.25 7.11
C ARG A 203 -19.54 6.79 6.22
N ALA A 204 -20.81 6.53 6.55
CA ALA A 204 -21.95 6.93 5.71
C ALA A 204 -21.96 8.40 5.29
N GLY A 205 -21.66 9.32 6.22
CA GLY A 205 -21.58 10.76 5.92
C GLY A 205 -20.47 11.11 4.92
N TYR A 206 -19.33 10.42 5.02
CA TYR A 206 -18.21 10.59 4.09
C TYR A 206 -18.55 10.06 2.69
N TRP A 207 -19.19 8.88 2.59
CA TRP A 207 -19.60 8.34 1.30
C TRP A 207 -20.69 9.17 0.63
N GLU A 208 -21.62 9.73 1.40
CA GLU A 208 -22.60 10.69 0.91
C GLU A 208 -21.93 11.97 0.38
N PHE A 209 -20.92 12.48 1.09
CA PHE A 209 -20.10 13.61 0.63
C PHE A 209 -19.39 13.29 -0.69
N ARG A 210 -18.69 12.15 -0.80
CA ARG A 210 -18.01 11.71 -2.04
C ARG A 210 -18.99 11.55 -3.20
N LYS A 211 -20.18 11.00 -2.95
CA LYS A 211 -21.24 10.86 -3.95
C LYS A 211 -21.70 12.21 -4.50
N ARG A 212 -21.80 13.24 -3.64
CA ARG A 212 -22.13 14.61 -4.06
C ARG A 212 -21.04 15.25 -4.89
N GLN A 213 -19.76 14.99 -4.61
CA GLN A 213 -18.64 15.49 -5.44
C GLN A 213 -18.64 14.91 -6.87
N CYS A 214 -19.26 13.75 -7.09
CA CYS A 214 -19.46 13.22 -8.44
C CYS A 214 -20.60 13.92 -9.20
N ALA A 215 -21.36 14.81 -8.55
CA ALA A 215 -22.32 15.70 -9.20
C ALA A 215 -21.64 17.06 -9.35
N GLY A 216 -21.09 17.31 -10.55
CA GLY A 216 -20.52 18.58 -11.05
C GLY A 216 -20.25 19.68 -10.04
#